data_AF-A0A4Z0QX35-F1
#
_entry.id   AF-A0A4Z0QX35-F1
#
_cell.length_a   1.000
_cell.length_b   1.000
_cell.length_c   1.000
_cell.angle_alpha   90.00
_cell.angle_beta   90.00
_cell.angle_gamma   90.00
#
_symmetry.space_group_name_H-M   'P 1'
#
loop_
_entity.id
_entity.type
_entity.pdbx_description
1 polymer ?
#
loop_
_entity_poly.entity_id
_entity_poly.type
_entity_poly.pdbx_seq_one_letter_code
_entity_poly.pdbx_strand_id
1 'polypeptide(L)'
;DYIKKLSEYITAEMKRQNEKGENTYWVDDPTFGPFKGIKENQNFYINNDGRIVICFDKYEVAPGSSGSPEFVIPEEVVKDILK
;
A
#
# COMPACT_ATOMS: atom_id res chain seq x y z
N ASP A 1 8.02 9.76 -11.28
CA ASP A 1 7.50 8.41 -11.42
C ASP A 1 6.77 8.05 -10.13
N TYR A 2 5.45 8.24 -10.12
CA TYR A 2 4.64 8.16 -8.90
C TYR A 2 4.44 6.71 -8.46
N ILE A 3 4.37 5.78 -9.42
CA ILE A 3 4.24 4.34 -9.17
C ILE A 3 5.39 3.88 -8.29
N LYS A 4 6.62 4.24 -8.66
CA LYS A 4 7.82 3.88 -7.89
C LYS A 4 7.75 4.43 -6.45
N LYS A 5 7.52 5.73 -6.27
CA LYS A 5 7.50 6.36 -4.93
C LYS A 5 6.40 5.79 -4.03
N LEU A 6 5.18 5.60 -4.57
CA LEU A 6 4.08 5.00 -3.81
C LEU A 6 4.34 3.54 -3.48
N SER A 7 4.92 2.78 -4.43
CA SER A 7 5.27 1.37 -4.20
C SER A 7 6.32 1.22 -3.12
N GLU A 8 7.36 2.06 -3.11
CA GLU A 8 8.39 2.07 -2.08
C GLU A 8 7.79 2.39 -0.70
N TYR A 9 6.94 3.41 -0.61
CA TYR A 9 6.24 3.76 0.63
C TYR A 9 5.36 2.61 1.14
N ILE A 10 4.49 2.06 0.29
CA ILE A 10 3.56 0.98 0.67
C ILE A 10 4.32 -0.29 1.07
N THR A 11 5.40 -0.61 0.36
CA THR A 11 6.27 -1.75 0.71
C THR A 11 6.85 -1.58 2.11
N ALA A 12 7.37 -0.39 2.43
CA ALA A 12 7.92 -0.11 3.76
C ALA A 12 6.83 -0.18 4.84
N GLU A 13 5.63 0.33 4.56
CA GLU A 13 4.52 0.33 5.50
C GLU A 13 3.99 -1.10 5.77
N MET A 14 3.89 -1.94 4.73
CA MET A 14 3.55 -3.36 4.89
C MET A 14 4.55 -4.09 5.80
N LYS A 15 5.85 -3.88 5.58
CA LYS A 15 6.90 -4.47 6.42
C LYS A 15 6.81 -3.99 7.86
N ARG A 16 6.63 -2.69 8.07
CA ARG A 16 6.46 -2.09 9.40
C ARG A 16 5.27 -2.69 10.16
N GLN A 17 4.14 -2.89 9.49
CA GLN A 17 2.95 -3.47 10.12
C GLN A 17 3.12 -4.96 10.41
N ASN A 18 3.77 -5.72 9.51
CA ASN A 18 4.14 -7.11 9.75
C ASN A 18 5.05 -7.25 10.98
N GLU A 19 6.12 -6.44 11.06
CA GLU A 19 7.09 -6.46 12.17
C GLU A 19 6.44 -6.16 13.53
N LYS A 20 5.42 -5.29 13.54
CA LYS A 20 4.66 -4.96 14.76
C LYS A 20 3.53 -5.94 15.07
N GLY A 21 3.23 -6.89 14.19
CA GLY A 21 2.07 -7.77 14.32
C GLY A 21 0.73 -7.05 14.21
N GLU A 22 0.70 -5.86 13.58
CA GLU A 22 -0.52 -5.07 13.36
C GLU A 22 -1.37 -5.69 12.24
N ASN A 23 -0.72 -6.28 11.23
CA ASN A 23 -1.36 -6.93 10.07
C ASN A 23 -0.47 -8.06 9.51
N THR A 24 -0.97 -8.75 8.49
CA THR A 24 -0.21 -9.76 7.73
C THR A 24 -0.31 -9.47 6.23
N TYR A 25 0.84 -9.11 5.63
CA TYR A 25 1.00 -8.84 4.20
C TYR A 25 2.01 -9.79 3.57
N TRP A 26 1.79 -10.18 2.32
CA TRP A 26 2.66 -11.07 1.54
C TRP A 26 3.85 -10.35 0.88
N VAL A 27 4.32 -9.25 1.48
CA VAL A 27 5.33 -8.35 0.90
C VAL A 27 6.61 -9.08 0.48
N ASP A 28 7.05 -10.06 1.26
CA ASP A 28 8.24 -10.89 1.00
C ASP A 28 7.89 -12.40 0.89
N ASP A 29 6.61 -12.75 0.65
CA ASP A 29 6.17 -14.15 0.65
C ASP A 29 6.48 -14.85 -0.69
N PRO A 30 7.27 -15.94 -0.71
CA PRO A 30 7.63 -16.64 -1.94
C PRO A 30 6.48 -17.49 -2.52
N THR A 31 5.44 -17.80 -1.73
CA THR A 31 4.30 -18.64 -2.12
C THR A 31 3.26 -17.83 -2.89
N PHE A 32 2.96 -16.62 -2.40
CA PHE A 32 1.99 -15.71 -3.01
C PHE A 32 2.63 -14.73 -4.01
N GLY A 33 3.97 -14.66 -4.01
CA GLY A 33 4.74 -13.74 -4.81
C GLY A 33 4.92 -12.40 -4.07
N PRO A 34 6.12 -11.80 -4.12
CA PRO A 34 6.38 -10.56 -3.42
C PRO A 34 5.56 -9.42 -4.01
N PHE A 35 5.19 -8.46 -3.17
CA PHE A 35 4.57 -7.22 -3.64
C PHE A 35 5.56 -6.48 -4.55
N LYS A 36 5.19 -6.30 -5.82
CA LYS A 36 6.05 -5.65 -6.84
C LYS A 36 5.83 -4.14 -6.95
N GLY A 37 4.78 -3.64 -6.32
CA GLY A 37 4.34 -2.26 -6.43
C GLY A 37 2.88 -2.13 -6.86
N ILE A 38 2.41 -0.88 -6.86
CA ILE A 38 1.05 -0.53 -7.28
C ILE A 38 0.90 -0.60 -8.81
N LYS A 39 -0.34 -0.80 -9.27
CA LYS A 39 -0.70 -0.67 -10.69
C LYS A 39 -0.73 0.81 -11.10
N GLU A 40 -0.60 1.08 -12.40
CA GLU A 40 -0.78 2.43 -12.95
C GLU A 40 -2.20 2.97 -12.67
N ASN A 41 -3.21 2.10 -12.73
CA ASN A 41 -4.60 2.40 -12.42
C ASN A 41 -5.04 1.82 -11.07
N GLN A 42 -4.18 1.89 -10.05
CA GLN A 42 -4.52 1.40 -8.71
C GLN A 42 -5.74 2.13 -8.14
N ASN A 43 -6.63 1.39 -7.48
CA ASN A 43 -7.80 1.95 -6.80
C ASN A 43 -7.36 2.92 -5.69
N PHE A 44 -7.95 4.12 -5.68
CA PHE A 44 -7.68 5.12 -4.66
C PHE A 44 -8.90 6.00 -4.37
N TYR A 45 -8.89 6.65 -3.22
CA TYR A 45 -9.84 7.72 -2.89
C TYR A 45 -9.16 8.83 -2.09
N ILE A 46 -9.84 9.96 -1.91
CA ILE A 46 -9.42 11.04 -1.01
C ILE A 46 -10.28 10.95 0.24
N ASN A 47 -9.66 10.80 1.41
CA ASN A 47 -10.39 10.73 2.68
C ASN A 47 -10.83 12.13 3.16
N ASN A 48 -11.55 12.21 4.28
CA ASN A 48 -12.06 13.47 4.83
C ASN A 48 -10.96 14.46 5.25
N ASP A 49 -9.72 13.97 5.46
CA ASP A 49 -8.56 14.81 5.78
C ASP A 49 -7.86 15.34 4.50
N GLY A 50 -8.40 15.06 3.31
CA GLY A 50 -7.79 15.44 2.04
C GLY A 50 -6.59 14.59 1.65
N ARG A 51 -6.39 13.41 2.27
CA ARG A 51 -5.27 12.51 1.98
C ARG A 51 -5.63 11.44 0.97
N ILE A 52 -4.67 11.11 0.10
CA ILE A 52 -4.77 10.00 -0.85
C ILE A 52 -4.73 8.69 -0.07
N VAL A 53 -5.67 7.79 -0.33
CA VAL A 53 -5.71 6.44 0.23
C VAL A 53 -5.66 5.43 -0.91
N ILE A 54 -4.63 4.59 -0.92
CA ILE A 54 -4.46 3.50 -1.89
C ILE A 54 -5.14 2.24 -1.35
N CYS A 55 -5.98 1.62 -2.18
CA CYS A 55 -6.79 0.46 -1.79
C CYS A 55 -6.35 -0.78 -2.55
N PHE A 56 -6.37 -1.92 -1.86
CA PHE A 56 -6.13 -3.24 -2.43
C PHE A 56 -7.36 -4.11 -2.26
N ASP A 57 -7.65 -4.92 -3.27
CA ASP A 57 -8.74 -5.88 -3.21
C ASP A 57 -8.41 -6.97 -2.18
N LYS A 58 -9.46 -7.60 -1.65
CA LYS A 58 -9.31 -8.75 -0.75
C LYS A 58 -8.50 -9.84 -1.45
N TYR A 59 -7.51 -10.42 -0.75
CA TYR A 59 -6.55 -11.39 -1.30
C TYR A 59 -5.56 -10.83 -2.33
N GLU A 60 -5.45 -9.51 -2.51
CA GLU A 60 -4.46 -8.96 -3.45
C GLU A 60 -3.06 -8.94 -2.84
N VAL A 61 -2.94 -8.49 -1.59
CA VAL A 61 -1.65 -8.31 -0.90
C VAL A 61 -1.61 -8.92 0.51
N ALA A 62 -2.71 -9.51 0.96
CA ALA A 62 -2.91 -10.01 2.32
C ALA A 62 -3.96 -11.12 2.38
N PRO A 63 -3.96 -11.98 3.42
CA PRO A 63 -5.02 -12.97 3.64
C PRO A 63 -6.41 -12.33 3.75
N GLY A 64 -7.44 -13.13 3.49
CA GLY A 64 -8.82 -12.65 3.54
C GLY A 64 -9.30 -12.17 4.91
N SER A 65 -8.61 -12.52 6.00
CA SER A 65 -8.86 -11.99 7.35
C SER A 65 -8.49 -10.51 7.48
N SER A 66 -7.59 -10.00 6.63
CA SER A 66 -7.16 -8.61 6.58
C SER A 66 -8.11 -7.70 5.79
N GLY A 67 -9.24 -8.23 5.29
CA GLY A 67 -10.23 -7.47 4.53
C GLY A 67 -9.68 -6.92 3.22
N SER A 68 -9.98 -5.65 2.94
CA SER A 68 -9.42 -4.88 1.82
C SER A 68 -8.40 -3.88 2.38
N PRO A 69 -7.09 -4.14 2.25
CA PRO A 69 -6.08 -3.25 2.82
C PRO A 69 -6.10 -1.85 2.22
N GLU A 70 -5.93 -0.85 3.09
CA GLU A 70 -5.89 0.56 2.72
C GLU A 70 -4.64 1.23 3.30
N PHE A 71 -4.01 2.09 2.51
CA PHE A 71 -2.80 2.81 2.88
C PHE A 71 -2.98 4.31 2.65
N VAL A 72 -3.01 5.08 3.75
CA VAL A 72 -3.05 6.55 3.71
C VAL A 72 -1.66 7.05 3.35
N ILE A 73 -1.54 7.82 2.27
CA ILE A 73 -0.26 8.32 1.78
C ILE A 73 0.09 9.65 2.51
N PRO A 74 1.27 9.74 3.16
CA PRO A 74 1.72 10.97 3.80
C PRO A 74 1.94 12.10 2.81
N GLU A 75 1.70 13.34 3.24
CA GLU A 75 1.89 14.52 2.38
C GLU A 75 3.31 14.64 1.85
N GLU A 76 4.30 14.20 2.61
CA GLU A 76 5.71 14.23 2.24
C GLU A 76 5.97 13.38 0.99
N VAL A 77 5.30 12.23 0.88
CA VAL A 77 5.38 11.36 -0.30
C VAL A 77 4.63 11.99 -1.48
N VAL A 78 3.51 12.66 -1.22
CA VAL A 78 2.66 13.28 -2.26
C VAL A 78 3.27 14.56 -2.84
N LYS A 79 3.86 15.44 -2.03
CA LYS A 79 4.56 16.67 -2.48
C LYS A 79 5.64 16.37 -3.52
N ASP A 80 6.21 15.19 -3.40
CA ASP A 80 7.27 14.64 -4.23
C ASP A 80 6.76 14.04 -5.55
N ILE A 81 5.44 13.94 -5.72
CA ILE A 81 4.71 13.36 -6.85
C ILE A 81 3.93 14.43 -7.61
N LEU A 82 3.24 15.33 -6.90
CA LEU A 82 2.46 16.42 -7.49
C LEU A 82 3.42 17.49 -8.04
N LYS A 83 3.33 17.74 -9.34
CA LYS A 83 4.03 18.83 -10.02
C LYS A 83 3.06 19.95 -10.36
#